data_AF-A0A3M1MJ88-F1
#
_entry.id   AF-A0A3M1MJ88-F1
#
_cell.length_a   1.000
_cell.length_b   1.000
_cell.length_c   1.000
_cell.angle_alpha   90.00
_cell.angle_beta   90.00
_cell.angle_gamma   90.00
#
_symmetry.space_group_name_H-M   'P 1'
#
loop_
_entity.id
_entity.type
_entity.pdbx_description
1 polymer ?
#
loop_
_entity_poly.entity_id
_entity_poly.type
_entity_poly.pdbx_seq_one_letter_code
_entity_poly.pdbx_strand_id
1 'polypeptide(L)' 'MGSGGSSRQVAVSFARYRVAGNGATVSFSFDSDIKERVRAATDIVDLIGQRLELRRQGRNYVALCPWHADRRPSLQ' A
#
# COMPACT_ATOMS: atom_id res chain seq x y z
N MET A 1 -1.95 3.03 43.78
CA MET A 1 -0.85 3.12 42.79
C MET A 1 -1.43 2.70 41.45
N GLY A 2 -1.90 3.66 40.67
CA GLY A 2 -2.56 3.44 39.39
C GLY A 2 -2.03 4.40 38.35
N SER A 3 -2.29 4.07 37.09
CA SER A 3 -1.97 4.80 35.86
C SER A 3 -0.56 4.50 35.32
N GLY A 4 -0.39 4.10 34.06
CA GLY A 4 -1.34 3.98 32.97
C GLY A 4 -0.62 3.36 31.77
N GLY A 5 -1.31 2.45 31.08
CA GLY A 5 -0.84 1.88 29.83
C GLY A 5 -0.63 2.98 28.80
N SER A 6 0.61 3.16 28.37
CA SER A 6 1.01 4.07 27.30
C SER A 6 0.55 3.51 25.96
N SER A 7 -0.72 3.70 25.62
CA SER A 7 -1.23 3.55 24.26
C SER A 7 -0.48 4.54 23.36
N ARG A 8 0.51 4.04 22.61
CA ARG A 8 1.17 4.79 21.55
C ARG A 8 0.17 5.03 20.42
N GLN A 9 -0.51 6.16 20.46
CA GLN A 9 -1.28 6.66 19.33
C GLN A 9 -0.30 7.06 18.23
N VAL A 10 -0.34 6.34 17.10
CA VAL A 10 0.29 6.81 15.86
C VAL A 10 -0.64 7.85 15.27
N ALA A 11 -0.34 9.13 15.47
CA ALA A 11 -1.06 10.24 14.87
C ALA A 11 -0.73 10.29 13.37
N VAL A 12 -1.62 9.76 12.52
CA VAL A 12 -1.64 10.13 11.10
C VAL A 12 -2.25 11.52 10.99
N SER A 13 -1.39 12.53 11.07
CA SER A 13 -1.75 13.92 10.80
C SER A 13 -2.18 14.03 9.34
N PHE A 14 -3.48 13.87 9.08
CA PHE A 14 -4.10 14.37 7.87
C PHE A 14 -3.91 15.89 7.88
N ALA A 15 -2.93 16.37 7.10
CA ALA A 15 -2.75 17.77 6.84
C ALA A 15 -4.12 18.36 6.45
N ARG A 16 -4.61 19.29 7.27
CA ARG A 16 -5.81 20.06 6.94
C ARG A 16 -5.49 20.90 5.72
N TYR A 17 -5.88 20.44 4.54
CA TYR A 17 -5.81 21.25 3.33
C TYR A 17 -6.90 22.34 3.42
N ARG A 18 -6.52 23.55 3.86
CA ARG A 18 -7.31 24.76 3.58
C ARG A 18 -7.07 25.12 2.11
N VAL A 19 -8.07 24.89 1.27
CA VAL A 19 -8.12 25.49 -0.07
C VAL A 19 -8.53 26.95 0.09
N ALA A 20 -7.55 27.86 0.00
CA ALA A 20 -7.83 29.24 -0.35
C ALA A 20 -7.96 29.31 -1.88
N GLY A 21 -9.15 29.60 -2.37
CA GLY A 21 -9.44 29.69 -3.79
C GLY A 21 -8.62 30.80 -4.46
N ASN A 22 -8.05 30.47 -5.62
CA ASN A 22 -7.77 31.33 -6.77
C ASN A 22 -7.20 30.44 -7.89
N GLY A 23 -8.07 29.88 -8.73
CA GLY A 23 -7.82 29.45 -10.13
C GLY A 23 -6.51 28.77 -10.56
N ALA A 24 -5.66 28.31 -9.64
CA ALA A 24 -4.41 27.63 -9.96
C ALA A 24 -4.73 26.15 -10.08
N THR A 25 -4.45 25.57 -11.25
CA THR A 25 -4.38 24.12 -11.39
C THR A 25 -3.42 23.60 -10.34
N VAL A 26 -3.94 22.98 -9.28
CA VAL A 26 -3.12 22.34 -8.27
C VAL A 26 -2.44 21.14 -8.92
N SER A 27 -1.25 21.36 -9.45
CA SER A 27 -0.33 20.27 -9.77
C SER A 27 0.07 19.67 -8.44
N PHE A 28 -0.65 18.63 -8.01
CA PHE A 28 -0.18 17.70 -6.99
C PHE A 28 1.06 17.02 -7.56
N SER A 29 2.23 17.62 -7.37
CA SER A 29 3.47 16.87 -7.42
C SER A 29 3.40 15.87 -6.29
N PHE A 30 2.90 14.67 -6.60
CA PHE A 30 3.05 13.51 -5.75
C PHE A 30 4.54 13.28 -5.64
N ASP A 31 5.11 13.82 -4.56
CA ASP A 31 6.49 13.67 -4.16
C ASP A 31 6.88 12.21 -4.37
N SER A 32 7.80 11.94 -5.31
CA SER A 32 8.22 10.58 -5.64
C SER A 32 8.73 9.83 -4.41
N ASP A 33 9.24 10.58 -3.43
CA ASP A 33 9.67 10.12 -2.13
C ASP A 33 8.54 9.45 -1.33
N ILE A 34 7.32 9.97 -1.40
CA ILE A 34 6.17 9.33 -0.73
C ILE A 34 5.83 8.01 -1.40
N LYS A 35 5.86 7.94 -2.73
CA LYS A 35 5.64 6.69 -3.46
C LYS A 35 6.69 5.64 -3.08
N GLU A 36 7.95 6.04 -3.00
CA GLU A 36 9.04 5.11 -2.67
C GLU A 36 8.99 4.65 -1.20
N ARG A 37 8.59 5.53 -0.28
CA ARG A 37 8.32 5.15 1.12
C ARG A 37 7.22 4.11 1.24
N VAL A 38 6.12 4.27 0.49
CA VAL A 38 5.03 3.27 0.47
C VAL A 38 5.53 1.93 -0.08
N ARG A 39 6.29 1.96 -1.18
CA ARG A 39 6.89 0.73 -1.75
C ARG A 39 7.83 0.04 -0.76
N ALA A 40 8.69 0.79 -0.09
CA ALA A 40 9.66 0.25 0.86
C ALA A 40 9.00 -0.31 2.14
N ALA A 41 7.89 0.28 2.57
CA ALA A 41 7.14 -0.17 3.75
C ALA A 41 6.23 -1.38 3.49
N THR A 42 6.02 -1.75 2.22
CA THR A 42 5.05 -2.78 1.83
C THR A 42 5.75 -4.00 1.25
N ASP A 43 5.61 -5.16 1.90
CA ASP A 43 5.93 -6.43 1.26
C ASP A 43 4.76 -6.83 0.33
N ILE A 44 5.02 -6.78 -0.97
CA ILE A 44 4.01 -7.07 -1.99
C ILE A 44 3.58 -8.54 -1.98
N VAL A 45 4.45 -9.46 -1.56
CA VAL A 45 4.14 -10.90 -1.52
C VAL A 45 3.15 -11.18 -0.39
N ASP A 46 3.39 -10.61 0.78
CA ASP A 46 2.48 -10.73 1.93
C ASP A 46 1.12 -10.09 1.62
N LEU A 47 1.13 -8.88 1.04
CA LEU A 47 -0.11 -8.16 0.70
C LEU A 47 -0.99 -8.94 -0.28
N ILE A 48 -0.41 -9.50 -1.35
CA ILE A 48 -1.18 -10.26 -2.34
C ILE A 48 -1.57 -11.64 -1.78
N GLY A 49 -0.73 -12.24 -0.94
CA GLY A 49 -0.96 -13.54 -0.30
C GLY A 49 -2.20 -13.59 0.58
N GLN A 50 -2.69 -12.44 1.05
CA GLN A 50 -3.96 -12.34 1.79
C GLN A 50 -5.19 -12.68 0.94
N ARG A 51 -5.09 -12.59 -0.39
CA ARG A 51 -6.22 -12.79 -1.32
C ARG A 51 -5.99 -13.90 -2.33
N LEU A 52 -4.75 -14.19 -2.68
CA LEU A 52 -4.39 -15.22 -3.66
C LEU A 52 -3.44 -16.25 -3.03
N GLU A 53 -3.65 -17.52 -3.36
CA GLU A 53 -2.70 -18.58 -3.01
C GLU A 53 -1.44 -18.47 -3.88
N LEU A 54 -0.41 -17.83 -3.35
CA LEU A 54 0.89 -17.68 -4.01
C LEU A 54 1.72 -18.95 -3.83
N ARG A 55 2.28 -19.47 -4.92
CA ARG A 55 3.22 -20.60 -4.90
C ARG A 55 4.59 -20.15 -5.38
N ARG A 56 5.66 -20.48 -4.65
CA ARG A 56 7.03 -20.13 -5.04
C ARG A 56 7.50 -20.96 -6.23
N GLN A 57 7.93 -20.30 -7.30
CA GLN A 57 8.54 -20.91 -8.49
C GLN A 57 9.89 -20.26 -8.76
N GLY A 58 10.97 -20.89 -8.27
CA GLY A 58 12.31 -20.32 -8.34
C GLY A 58 12.42 -19.05 -7.50
N ARG A 59 12.70 -17.91 -8.15
CA ARG A 59 12.79 -16.58 -7.50
C ARG A 59 11.46 -15.83 -7.47
N ASN A 60 10.45 -16.30 -8.22
CA ASN A 60 9.18 -15.63 -8.39
C ASN A 60 8.07 -16.37 -7.63
N TYR A 61 6.90 -15.74 -7.58
CA TYR A 61 5.67 -16.32 -7.07
C TYR A 61 4.66 -16.42 -8.20
N VAL A 62 3.86 -17.49 -8.21
CA VAL A 62 2.83 -17.68 -9.22
C VAL A 62 1.47 -17.95 -8.59
N ALA A 63 0.41 -17.48 -9.23
CA ALA A 63 -0.97 -17.72 -8.81
C ALA A 63 -1.95 -17.71 -10.01
N LEU A 64 -3.19 -18.13 -9.75
CA LEU A 64 -4.28 -17.89 -10.68
C LEU A 64 -4.58 -16.40 -10.75
N CYS A 65 -4.65 -15.87 -11.98
CA CYS A 65 -4.90 -14.47 -12.22
C CYS A 65 -6.37 -14.13 -11.93
N PRO A 66 -6.68 -13.13 -11.09
CA PRO A 66 -8.07 -12.74 -10.82
C PRO A 66 -8.71 -11.94 -11.96
N TRP A 67 -7.93 -11.51 -12.95
CA TRP A 67 -8.40 -10.68 -14.07
C TRP A 67 -8.80 -11.50 -15.30
N HIS A 68 -8.42 -12.77 -15.37
CA HIS A 68 -8.71 -13.65 -16.49
C HIS A 68 -9.24 -14.99 -15.98
N ALA A 69 -10.19 -15.60 -16.71
CA ALA A 69 -10.74 -16.91 -16.39
C ALA A 69 -9.78 -18.04 -16.81
N ASP A 70 -8.59 -18.04 -16.23
CA ASP A 70 -7.52 -18.98 -16.57
C ASP A 70 -7.60 -20.27 -15.74
N ARG A 71 -7.13 -21.36 -16.34
CA ARG A 71 -7.02 -22.68 -15.70
C ARG A 71 -5.59 -23.01 -15.26
N ARG A 72 -4.63 -22.17 -15.64
CA ARG A 72 -3.20 -22.31 -15.32
C ARG A 72 -2.76 -21.06 -14.57
N PRO A 73 -1.78 -21.16 -13.65
CA PRO A 73 -1.27 -19.99 -12.95
C PRO A 73 -0.58 -19.04 -13.96
N SER A 74 -1.24 -17.92 -14.26
CA SER A 74 -0.82 -16.93 -15.25
C SER A 74 -0.36 -15.61 -14.63
N LEU A 75 -0.59 -15.42 -13.33
CA LEU A 75 -0.02 -14.31 -12.57
C LEU A 75 1.39 -14.69 -12.12
N GLN A 76 2.40 -13.89 -12.48
CA GLN A 76 3.80 -14.01 -12.05
C GLN A 76 4.34 -12.69 -11.51
#